data_AF-A0A518K3V3-F1
#
_entry.id   AF-A0A518K3V3-F1
#
_cell.length_a   1.000
_cell.length_b   1.000
_cell.length_c   1.000
_cell.angle_alpha   90.00
_cell.angle_beta   90.00
_cell.angle_gamma   90.00
#
_symmetry.space_group_name_H-M   'P 1'
#
loop_
_entity.id
_entity.type
_entity.pdbx_description
1 polymer ?
#
loop_
_entity_poly.entity_id
_entity_poly.type
_entity_poly.pdbx_seq_one_letter_code
_entity_poly.pdbx_strand_id
1 'polypeptide(L)'
;MDGADPIPGTAYPPATPAAMADLVQLLAERGVALRVSPGGELLIRDRDKRLSPADRAAVHHYRHDLADWLAAPGAAAPECGAFQHPKRDESDETARPRSEGSPAGPRCDRCGGVEFVEVPTHGGASVRRDCGRCGRTWGFPVWRGAVE
;
A
#
# COMPACT_ATOMS: atom_id res chain seq x y z
N MET A 1 16.55 33.36 -9.14
CA MET A 1 16.43 32.17 -10.01
C MET A 1 15.28 31.40 -9.43
N ASP A 2 14.11 31.87 -9.81
CA ASP A 2 12.80 31.46 -9.35
C ASP A 2 12.28 30.44 -10.36
N GLY A 3 11.80 29.30 -9.86
CA GLY A 3 11.35 28.20 -10.70
C GLY A 3 10.91 27.01 -9.87
N ALA A 4 10.02 27.22 -8.89
CA ALA A 4 9.21 26.14 -8.35
C ALA A 4 7.88 26.17 -9.10
N ASP A 5 7.86 25.52 -10.26
CA ASP A 5 6.64 25.25 -11.01
C ASP A 5 5.60 24.55 -10.10
N PRO A 6 4.31 24.94 -10.16
CA PRO A 6 3.26 24.21 -9.45
C PRO A 6 3.08 22.84 -10.13
N ILE A 7 3.23 21.72 -9.41
CA ILE A 7 2.88 20.40 -9.98
C ILE A 7 1.34 20.31 -10.08
N PRO A 8 0.75 20.37 -11.28
CA PRO A 8 -0.69 20.24 -11.46
C PRO A 8 -1.02 18.75 -11.54
N GLY A 9 -1.81 18.25 -10.59
CA GLY A 9 -2.26 16.86 -10.60
C GLY A 9 -1.18 15.88 -10.15
N THR A 10 -0.91 15.81 -8.86
CA THR A 10 -0.03 14.79 -8.27
C THR A 10 -0.72 13.42 -8.40
N ALA A 11 -0.60 12.79 -9.56
CA ALA A 11 -0.57 11.35 -9.65
C ALA A 11 0.64 10.92 -8.82
N TYR A 12 0.40 10.63 -7.55
CA TYR A 12 1.38 10.08 -6.63
C TYR A 12 2.05 8.91 -7.34
N PRO A 13 3.40 8.90 -7.46
CA PRO A 13 4.08 7.80 -8.13
C PRO A 13 3.65 6.46 -7.49
N PRO A 14 3.61 5.36 -8.25
CA PRO A 14 3.25 4.08 -7.66
C PRO A 14 4.18 3.79 -6.48
N ALA A 15 3.64 3.16 -5.42
CA ALA A 15 4.38 2.78 -4.23
C ALA A 15 5.39 1.67 -4.53
N THR A 16 6.43 2.03 -5.28
CA THR A 16 7.51 1.16 -5.73
C THR A 16 8.70 1.32 -4.80
N PRO A 17 9.55 0.28 -4.66
CA PRO A 17 10.74 0.37 -3.81
C PRO A 17 11.67 1.52 -4.20
N ALA A 18 11.83 1.80 -5.50
CA ALA A 18 12.64 2.90 -6.00
C ALA A 18 12.07 4.26 -5.57
N ALA A 19 10.76 4.49 -5.78
CA ALA A 19 10.11 5.72 -5.36
C ALA A 19 10.15 5.94 -3.84
N MET A 20 10.03 4.85 -3.05
CA MET A 20 10.15 4.92 -1.59
C MET A 20 11.58 5.22 -1.14
N ALA A 21 12.59 4.63 -1.80
CA ALA A 21 13.99 4.93 -1.54
C ALA A 21 14.34 6.38 -1.87
N ASP A 22 13.92 6.88 -3.03
CA ASP A 22 14.12 8.27 -3.45
C ASP A 22 13.45 9.25 -2.47
N LEU A 23 12.23 8.93 -2.02
CA LEU A 23 11.52 9.74 -1.03
C LEU A 23 12.25 9.76 0.32
N VAL A 24 12.70 8.60 0.81
CA VAL A 24 13.46 8.51 2.07
C VAL A 24 14.78 9.26 1.96
N GLN A 25 15.48 9.17 0.83
CA GLN A 25 16.73 9.90 0.58
C GLN A 25 16.50 11.41 0.56
N LEU A 26 15.51 11.89 -0.19
CA LEU A 26 15.15 13.30 -0.30
C LEU A 26 14.72 13.88 1.05
N LEU A 27 14.04 13.10 1.89
CA LEU A 27 13.71 13.49 3.26
C LEU A 27 14.97 13.53 4.15
N ALA A 28 15.87 12.55 4.03
CA ALA A 28 17.11 12.52 4.79
C ALA A 28 18.06 13.69 4.45
N GLU A 29 18.16 14.07 3.18
CA GLU A 29 18.90 15.27 2.72
C GLU A 29 18.35 16.56 3.35
N ARG A 30 17.05 16.57 3.65
CA ARG A 30 16.36 17.69 4.34
C ARG A 30 16.42 17.58 5.86
N GLY A 31 17.15 16.61 6.40
CA GLY A 31 17.29 16.38 7.84
C GLY A 31 16.09 15.67 8.48
N VAL A 32 15.19 15.10 7.67
CA VAL A 32 14.02 14.36 8.12
C VAL A 32 14.31 12.86 8.04
N ALA A 33 14.31 12.18 9.19
CA ALA A 33 14.50 10.74 9.25
C ALA A 33 13.18 10.00 9.46
N LEU A 34 12.90 9.02 8.62
CA LEU A 34 11.79 8.09 8.77
C LEU A 34 12.28 6.81 9.47
N ARG A 35 11.51 6.33 10.46
CA ARG A 35 11.79 5.05 11.15
C ARG A 35 10.50 4.32 11.43
N VAL A 36 10.57 3.01 11.55
CA VAL A 36 9.44 2.19 12.00
C VAL A 36 9.63 1.87 13.48
N SER A 37 8.57 2.07 14.26
CA SER A 37 8.53 1.67 15.65
C SER A 37 8.41 0.14 15.76
N PRO A 38 8.75 -0.46 16.92
CA PRO A 38 8.54 -1.90 17.14
C PRO A 38 7.08 -2.36 16.95
N GLY A 39 6.11 -1.43 17.02
CA GLY A 39 4.70 -1.69 16.76
C GLY A 39 4.28 -1.55 15.28
N GLY A 40 5.22 -1.34 14.36
CA GLY A 40 4.94 -1.18 12.93
C GLY A 40 4.47 0.22 12.51
N GLU A 41 4.47 1.19 13.43
CA GLU A 41 4.06 2.56 13.12
C GLU A 41 5.22 3.40 12.58
N LEU A 42 4.97 4.19 11.53
CA LEU A 42 5.94 5.10 10.92
C LEU A 42 6.15 6.35 11.81
N LEU A 43 7.38 6.52 12.28
CA LEU A 43 7.85 7.66 13.05
C LEU A 43 8.64 8.62 12.14
N ILE A 44 8.23 9.88 12.17
CA ILE A 44 8.89 10.97 11.44
C ILE A 44 9.70 11.78 12.45
N ARG A 45 11.02 11.82 12.28
CA ARG A 45 11.92 12.71 13.04
C ARG A 45 12.32 13.89 12.18
N ASP A 46 11.71 15.03 12.45
CA ASP A 46 11.99 16.32 11.82
C ASP A 46 12.47 17.32 12.88
N ARG A 47 13.78 17.33 13.15
CA ARG A 47 14.37 18.15 14.25
C ARG A 47 14.31 19.64 13.94
N ASP A 48 14.48 20.00 12.66
CA ASP A 48 14.59 21.38 12.19
C ASP A 48 13.30 21.92 11.57
N LYS A 49 12.20 21.16 11.67
CA LYS A 49 10.88 21.49 11.12
C LYS A 49 10.95 21.82 9.62
N ARG A 50 11.78 21.10 8.87
CA ARG A 50 12.06 21.33 7.45
C ARG A 50 11.08 20.63 6.52
N LEU A 51 10.17 19.82 7.06
CA LEU A 51 9.19 19.09 6.27
C LEU A 51 8.14 20.04 5.69
N SER A 52 8.12 20.17 4.36
CA SER A 52 7.13 20.98 3.66
C SER A 52 5.71 20.36 3.77
N PRO A 53 4.63 21.14 3.57
CA PRO A 53 3.27 20.61 3.55
C PRO A 53 3.06 19.51 2.50
N ALA A 54 3.71 19.63 1.34
CA ALA A 54 3.66 18.64 0.27
C ALA A 54 4.36 17.33 0.66
N ASP A 55 5.56 17.42 1.25
CA ASP A 55 6.28 16.24 1.74
C ASP A 55 5.49 15.53 2.85
N ARG A 56 4.86 16.29 3.73
CA ARG A 56 4.01 15.75 4.79
C ARG A 56 2.79 15.02 4.23
N ALA A 57 2.18 15.54 3.17
CA ALA A 57 1.08 14.87 2.47
C ALA A 57 1.55 13.57 1.80
N ALA A 58 2.73 13.58 1.18
CA ALA A 58 3.33 12.38 0.56
C ALA A 58 3.63 11.29 1.60
N VAL A 59 4.30 11.64 2.72
CA VAL A 59 4.60 10.68 3.79
C VAL A 59 3.31 10.10 4.40
N HIS A 60 2.29 10.93 4.59
CA HIS A 60 0.99 10.47 5.09
C HIS A 60 0.30 9.53 4.09
N HIS A 61 0.37 9.85 2.79
CA HIS A 61 -0.20 9.04 1.73
C HIS A 61 0.43 7.63 1.69
N TYR A 62 1.76 7.54 1.76
CA TYR A 62 2.50 6.28 1.69
C TYR A 62 2.79 5.65 3.06
N ARG A 63 2.09 6.03 4.14
CA ARG A 63 2.53 5.66 5.50
C ARG A 63 2.66 4.14 5.70
N HIS A 64 1.75 3.36 5.11
CA HIS A 64 1.72 1.90 5.27
C HIS A 64 2.82 1.27 4.41
N ASP A 65 2.92 1.67 3.15
CA ASP A 65 3.97 1.19 2.24
C ASP A 65 5.38 1.53 2.74
N LEU A 66 5.58 2.73 3.29
CA LEU A 66 6.83 3.13 3.94
C LEU A 66 7.12 2.31 5.19
N ALA A 67 6.10 1.97 5.98
CA ALA A 67 6.28 1.15 7.17
C ALA A 67 6.65 -0.29 6.80
N ASP A 68 5.95 -0.89 5.83
CA ASP A 68 6.26 -2.22 5.31
C ASP A 68 7.64 -2.27 4.66
N TRP A 69 7.99 -1.27 3.86
CA TRP A 69 9.30 -1.17 3.19
C TRP A 69 10.46 -0.99 4.19
N LEU A 70 10.31 -0.12 5.19
CA LEU A 70 11.32 0.09 6.23
C LEU A 70 11.43 -1.09 7.20
N ALA A 71 10.36 -1.87 7.38
CA ALA A 71 10.36 -3.09 8.19
C ALA A 71 10.96 -4.30 7.45
N ALA A 72 11.01 -4.26 6.11
CA ALA A 72 11.60 -5.31 5.30
C ALA A 72 13.14 -5.35 5.45
N PRO A 73 13.74 -6.49 5.82
CA PRO A 73 15.18 -6.63 5.87
C PRO A 73 15.76 -6.62 4.45
N GLY A 74 16.51 -5.56 4.09
CA GLY A 74 17.21 -5.46 2.79
C GLY A 74 16.93 -4.19 1.97
N ALA A 75 16.19 -3.21 2.50
CA ALA A 75 15.79 -1.98 1.80
C ALA A 75 16.91 -1.00 1.38
N ALA A 76 18.19 -1.38 1.52
CA ALA A 76 19.34 -0.53 1.18
C ALA A 76 20.35 -1.25 0.28
N ALA A 77 20.00 -1.44 -1.00
CA ALA A 77 20.95 -1.47 -2.12
C ALA A 77 20.21 -1.27 -3.46
N PRO A 78 20.64 -0.31 -4.31
CA PRO A 78 20.14 -0.19 -5.66
C PRO A 78 20.95 -1.13 -6.56
N GLU A 79 20.40 -2.31 -6.84
CA GLU A 79 20.87 -3.13 -7.95
C GLU A 79 19.82 -3.04 -9.07
N CYS A 80 20.10 -2.15 -10.01
CA CYS A 80 19.49 -2.16 -11.33
C CYS A 80 19.82 -3.51 -11.99
N GLY A 81 18.94 -4.49 -11.82
CA GLY A 81 19.05 -5.75 -12.53
C GLY A 81 18.37 -6.92 -11.82
N ALA A 82 17.41 -7.50 -12.54
CA ALA A 82 16.84 -8.82 -12.34
C ALA A 82 15.83 -9.00 -11.19
N PHE A 83 14.57 -9.15 -11.61
CA PHE A 83 13.64 -10.12 -11.04
C PHE A 83 14.39 -11.37 -10.55
N GLN A 84 14.34 -11.64 -9.25
CA GLN A 84 14.11 -12.98 -8.71
C GLN A 84 13.75 -12.93 -7.23
N HIS A 85 12.50 -13.30 -6.97
CA HIS A 85 12.10 -13.93 -5.72
C HIS A 85 13.11 -15.03 -5.37
N PRO A 86 13.72 -15.05 -4.16
CA PRO A 86 14.35 -16.27 -3.70
C PRO A 86 13.25 -17.31 -3.55
N LYS A 87 13.37 -18.39 -4.34
CA LYS A 87 12.61 -19.62 -4.13
C LYS A 87 12.81 -20.03 -2.67
N ARG A 88 11.71 -20.10 -1.91
CA ARG A 88 11.65 -21.01 -0.78
C ARG A 88 11.77 -22.41 -1.38
N ASP A 89 12.90 -23.05 -1.13
CA ASP A 89 13.10 -24.46 -1.42
C ASP A 89 12.11 -25.25 -0.56
N GLU A 90 11.26 -26.00 -1.25
CA GLU A 90 10.36 -26.99 -0.68
C GLU A 90 11.17 -28.19 -0.21
N SER A 91 11.07 -28.53 1.07
CA SER A 91 11.22 -29.91 1.55
C SER A 91 10.59 -30.01 2.93
N ASP A 92 9.30 -30.34 2.97
CA ASP A 92 8.81 -31.51 3.73
C ASP A 92 7.30 -31.68 3.46
N GLU A 93 7.00 -32.44 2.42
CA GLU A 93 5.69 -33.04 2.21
C GLU A 93 5.57 -34.21 3.18
N THR A 94 4.99 -33.97 4.36
CA THR A 94 4.23 -35.02 5.06
C THR A 94 2.89 -34.47 5.55
N ALA A 95 1.88 -34.70 4.71
CA ALA A 95 0.48 -34.93 5.06
C ALA A 95 -0.19 -33.93 6.03
N ARG A 96 -0.84 -32.90 5.46
CA ARG A 96 -2.15 -32.44 5.95
C ARG A 96 -3.11 -32.30 4.77
N PRO A 97 -4.31 -32.88 4.83
CA PRO A 97 -5.16 -33.04 3.66
C PRO A 97 -5.55 -31.68 3.08
N ARG A 98 -5.49 -31.58 1.75
CA ARG A 98 -6.18 -30.54 0.99
C ARG A 98 -7.66 -30.61 1.41
N SER A 99 -8.13 -29.62 2.15
CA SER A 99 -9.55 -29.41 2.32
C SER A 99 -10.11 -28.89 1.01
N GLU A 100 -10.47 -29.81 0.13
CA GLU A 100 -11.46 -29.58 -0.90
C GLU A 100 -12.77 -29.10 -0.26
N GLY A 101 -13.34 -28.03 -0.81
CA GLY A 101 -14.77 -27.77 -0.78
C GLY A 101 -15.38 -27.32 0.54
N SER A 102 -15.20 -26.04 0.89
CA SER A 102 -16.29 -25.32 1.57
C SER A 102 -17.09 -24.55 0.51
N PRO A 103 -18.38 -24.84 0.27
CA PRO A 103 -19.26 -24.05 -0.60
C PRO A 103 -19.66 -22.71 0.05
N ALA A 104 -18.81 -22.14 0.90
CA ALA A 104 -19.04 -20.86 1.50
C ALA A 104 -18.47 -19.81 0.56
N GLY A 105 -19.34 -19.15 -0.20
CA GLY A 105 -19.00 -17.90 -0.87
C GLY A 105 -18.38 -16.88 0.11
N PRO A 106 -17.91 -15.72 -0.38
CA PRO A 106 -17.24 -14.74 0.46
C PRO A 106 -18.09 -14.40 1.70
N ARG A 107 -17.46 -14.23 2.85
CA ARG A 107 -18.11 -13.79 4.09
C ARG A 107 -17.49 -12.49 4.55
N CYS A 108 -18.30 -11.60 5.10
CA CYS A 108 -17.83 -10.38 5.72
C CYS A 108 -16.99 -10.72 6.98
N ASP A 109 -15.77 -10.20 7.05
CA ASP A 109 -14.85 -10.37 8.17
C ASP A 109 -15.35 -9.72 9.48
N ARG A 110 -16.30 -8.78 9.38
CA ARG A 110 -16.87 -8.09 10.54
C ARG A 110 -18.08 -8.79 11.13
N CYS A 111 -19.05 -9.17 10.31
CA CYS A 111 -20.36 -9.65 10.80
C CYS A 111 -20.70 -11.08 10.35
N GLY A 112 -19.83 -11.72 9.58
CA GLY A 112 -20.07 -13.04 9.00
C GLY A 112 -21.15 -13.07 7.92
N GLY A 113 -21.68 -11.90 7.51
CA GLY A 113 -22.71 -11.79 6.47
C GLY A 113 -22.22 -12.31 5.12
N VAL A 114 -23.13 -12.94 4.38
CA VAL A 114 -22.90 -13.48 3.03
C VAL A 114 -23.49 -12.59 1.93
N GLU A 115 -24.24 -11.56 2.32
CA GLU A 115 -24.86 -10.62 1.40
C GLU A 115 -23.91 -9.45 1.14
N PHE A 116 -23.74 -9.12 -0.14
CA PHE A 116 -22.92 -8.01 -0.58
C PHE A 116 -23.66 -7.18 -1.63
N VAL A 117 -23.50 -5.88 -1.52
CA VAL A 117 -24.02 -4.88 -2.45
C VAL A 117 -22.86 -4.32 -3.24
N GLU A 118 -23.01 -4.30 -4.56
CA GLU A 118 -22.07 -3.64 -5.46
C GLU A 118 -22.44 -2.16 -5.56
N VAL A 119 -21.49 -1.30 -5.19
CA VAL A 119 -21.64 0.16 -5.16
C VAL A 119 -20.77 0.74 -6.27
N PRO A 120 -21.34 1.38 -7.28
CA PRO A 120 -20.55 2.06 -8.30
C PRO A 120 -19.80 3.24 -7.68
N THR A 121 -18.51 3.32 -7.99
CA THR A 121 -17.59 4.39 -7.58
C THR A 121 -16.91 4.98 -8.81
N HIS A 122 -16.38 6.19 -8.71
CA HIS A 122 -15.76 6.91 -9.84
C HIS A 122 -16.70 7.06 -11.06
N GLY A 123 -17.94 7.50 -10.81
CA GLY A 123 -18.91 7.73 -11.89
C GLY A 123 -19.34 6.47 -12.64
N GLY A 124 -19.20 5.29 -12.01
CA GLY A 124 -19.52 3.99 -12.62
C GLY A 124 -18.31 3.25 -13.21
N ALA A 125 -17.13 3.88 -13.27
CA ALA A 125 -15.92 3.25 -13.82
C ALA A 125 -15.32 2.14 -12.93
N SER A 126 -15.73 2.09 -11.67
CA SER A 126 -15.30 1.08 -10.71
C SER A 126 -16.47 0.63 -9.85
N VAL A 127 -16.37 -0.58 -9.31
CA VAL A 127 -17.38 -1.15 -8.42
C VAL A 127 -16.70 -1.60 -7.14
N ARG A 128 -17.17 -1.06 -6.02
CA ARG A 128 -16.79 -1.50 -4.68
C ARG A 128 -17.84 -2.45 -4.14
N ARG A 129 -17.43 -3.47 -3.41
CA ARG A 129 -18.35 -4.43 -2.79
C ARG A 129 -18.46 -4.13 -1.30
N ASP A 130 -19.66 -3.79 -0.83
CA ASP A 130 -19.94 -3.52 0.57
C ASP A 130 -20.85 -4.61 1.16
N CYS A 131 -20.62 -5.01 2.41
CA CYS A 131 -21.48 -5.98 3.08
C CYS A 131 -22.89 -5.41 3.24
N GLY A 132 -23.91 -6.12 2.74
CA GLY A 132 -25.31 -5.71 2.82
C GLY A 132 -25.85 -5.59 4.25
N ARG A 133 -25.19 -6.27 5.22
CA ARG A 133 -25.61 -6.26 6.63
C ARG A 133 -24.97 -5.15 7.46
N CYS A 134 -23.71 -4.82 7.23
CA CYS A 134 -22.98 -3.87 8.08
C CYS A 134 -22.30 -2.72 7.33
N GLY A 135 -22.47 -2.65 6.01
CA GLY A 135 -21.90 -1.60 5.16
C GLY A 135 -20.38 -1.64 5.02
N ARG A 136 -19.70 -2.65 5.57
CA ARG A 136 -18.23 -2.75 5.49
C ARG A 136 -17.78 -3.09 4.07
N THR A 137 -16.86 -2.31 3.53
CA THR A 137 -16.18 -2.62 2.27
C THR A 137 -15.39 -3.92 2.37
N TRP A 138 -15.59 -4.78 1.39
CA TRP A 138 -14.96 -6.09 1.26
C TRP A 138 -14.06 -6.11 0.02
N GLY A 139 -12.76 -6.32 0.26
CA GLY A 139 -11.75 -6.36 -0.80
C GLY A 139 -11.47 -5.00 -1.45
N PHE A 140 -10.76 -5.03 -2.57
CA PHE A 140 -10.43 -3.86 -3.37
C PHE A 140 -11.53 -3.58 -4.41
N PRO A 141 -11.84 -2.31 -4.72
CA PRO A 141 -12.72 -1.97 -5.83
C PRO A 141 -12.21 -2.56 -7.15
N VAL A 142 -13.12 -3.12 -7.94
CA VAL A 142 -12.81 -3.65 -9.27
C VAL A 142 -13.06 -2.55 -10.30
N TRP A 143 -12.03 -2.20 -11.07
CA TRP A 143 -12.16 -1.30 -12.20
C TRP A 143 -12.85 -2.02 -13.36
N ARG A 144 -13.96 -1.49 -13.86
CA ARG A 144 -14.71 -2.05 -15.00
C ARG A 144 -14.58 -1.24 -16.29
N GLY A 145 -13.84 -0.12 -16.25
CA GLY A 145 -13.76 0.83 -17.36
C GLY A 145 -14.99 1.74 -17.42
N ALA A 146 -14.88 2.86 -18.13
CA ALA A 146 -16.04 3.73 -18.35
C ALA A 146 -17.07 2.98 -19.22
N VAL A 147 -18.29 2.81 -18.70
CA VAL A 147 -19.45 2.57 -19.54
C VAL A 147 -19.74 3.88 -20.25
N GLU A 148 -19.52 3.93 -21.56
CA GLU A 148 -19.88 5.07 -22.41
C GLU A 148 -21.39 5.35 -22.36
#